data_AF-A0A0W8DHQ4-F1
#
_entry.id   AF-A0A0W8DHQ4-F1
#
_cell.length_a   1.000
_cell.length_b   1.000
_cell.length_c   1.000
_cell.angle_alpha   90.00
_cell.angle_beta   90.00
_cell.angle_gamma   90.00
#
_symmetry.space_group_name_H-M   'P 1'
#
loop_
_entity.id
_entity.type
_entity.pdbx_description
1 polymer ?
#
loop_
_entity_poly.entity_id
_entity_poly.type
_entity_poly.pdbx_seq_one_letter_code
_entity_poly.pdbx_strand_id
1 'polypeptide(L)'
;MKSPLRHERYSGDPQTTLDELLTEYMERTNVMYYELLNHPITEIEAKKELVVHLSMYDACFATEQAASPSPVAPHRSVEVLVMPTHKVRDLLNLIRDGFGLPEDTPLRACEVVHHGTMIRRVIKEDAELSRYWKRTNSSDSNTPEILVEQIPAYELNEEISETLSSDEKNEEKPLWFYRGVVHFNFQNNSNKWIHPHGVPCIVRFSERDTVGDVKERIRQRMGISSDIFAQWNFALVKDLKASTLQAVHDDMDAEALEAFPMSRLTELCGADFENLGNLGLEHADPTPPPRHHSNRRLETGIHIRQS
;
A
#
# COMPACT_ATOMS: atom_id res chain seq x y z
N MET A 1 -29.00 -11.05 4.52
CA MET A 1 -29.44 -9.88 5.31
C MET A 1 -30.05 -8.87 4.36
N LYS A 2 -31.21 -8.30 4.68
CA LYS A 2 -31.83 -7.23 3.88
C LYS A 2 -31.09 -5.92 4.15
N SER A 3 -30.87 -5.10 3.12
CA SER A 3 -30.22 -3.80 3.29
C SER A 3 -31.10 -2.86 4.11
N PRO A 4 -30.54 -2.09 5.06
CA PRO A 4 -31.31 -1.09 5.80
C PRO A 4 -31.85 -0.01 4.87
N LEU A 5 -32.99 0.57 5.23
CA LEU A 5 -33.53 1.76 4.56
C LEU A 5 -32.56 2.91 4.74
N ARG A 6 -32.31 3.67 3.67
CA ARG A 6 -31.42 4.83 3.69
C ARG A 6 -32.22 6.12 3.72
N HIS A 7 -31.95 6.98 4.69
CA HIS A 7 -32.54 8.30 4.81
C HIS A 7 -32.31 9.14 3.55
N GLU A 8 -31.13 9.08 2.91
CA GLU A 8 -30.84 9.77 1.64
C GLU A 8 -31.84 9.46 0.52
N ARG A 9 -32.48 8.28 0.55
CA ARG A 9 -33.42 7.83 -0.47
C ARG A 9 -34.85 8.35 -0.25
N TYR A 10 -35.23 8.59 1.01
CA TYR A 10 -36.61 8.87 1.39
C TYR A 10 -36.81 10.26 2.03
N SER A 11 -35.71 10.96 2.34
CA SER A 11 -35.76 12.31 2.91
C SER A 11 -36.43 13.29 1.95
N GLY A 12 -37.58 13.84 2.36
CA GLY A 12 -38.35 14.80 1.57
C GLY A 12 -39.18 14.18 0.45
N ASP A 13 -39.28 12.85 0.40
CA ASP A 13 -40.15 12.15 -0.55
C ASP A 13 -41.61 12.19 -0.08
N PRO A 14 -42.53 12.84 -0.83
CA PRO A 14 -43.95 12.87 -0.48
C PRO A 14 -44.69 11.62 -0.96
N GLN A 15 -44.06 10.74 -1.74
CA GLN A 15 -44.71 9.58 -2.36
C GLN A 15 -44.60 8.33 -1.49
N THR A 16 -43.42 8.07 -0.90
CA THR A 16 -43.23 6.86 -0.09
C THR A 16 -44.12 6.89 1.17
N THR A 17 -45.00 5.90 1.30
CA THR A 17 -45.89 5.77 2.47
C THR A 17 -45.44 4.67 3.44
N LEU A 18 -45.92 4.73 4.68
CA LEU A 18 -45.71 3.65 5.64
C LEU A 18 -46.34 2.33 5.14
N ASP A 19 -47.49 2.38 4.46
CA ASP A 19 -48.12 1.17 3.93
C ASP A 19 -47.24 0.49 2.86
N GLU A 20 -46.56 1.27 2.03
CA GLU A 20 -45.56 0.77 1.08
C GLU A 20 -44.38 0.11 1.81
N LEU A 21 -43.81 0.74 2.84
CA LEU A 21 -42.71 0.14 3.61
C LEU A 21 -43.09 -1.19 4.30
N LEU A 22 -44.36 -1.32 4.69
CA LEU A 22 -44.90 -2.52 5.35
C LEU A 22 -45.36 -3.60 4.36
N THR A 23 -45.49 -3.27 3.07
CA THR A 23 -45.97 -4.16 1.99
C THR A 23 -44.94 -4.41 0.89
N GLU A 24 -43.78 -3.72 0.91
CA GLU A 24 -42.66 -3.91 -0.03
C GLU A 24 -42.13 -5.35 -0.03
N TYR A 25 -42.40 -6.11 1.04
CA TYR A 25 -42.04 -7.51 1.16
C TYR A 25 -43.28 -8.41 1.03
N MET A 26 -43.12 -9.57 0.37
CA MET A 26 -44.20 -10.49 -0.04
C MET A 26 -45.19 -10.92 1.08
N GLU A 27 -44.83 -10.71 2.34
CA GLU A 27 -45.71 -10.86 3.49
C GLU A 27 -45.83 -9.51 4.21
N ARG A 28 -47.06 -9.03 4.39
CA ARG A 28 -47.33 -7.79 5.13
C ARG A 28 -46.79 -7.93 6.55
N THR A 29 -45.88 -7.04 6.94
CA THR A 29 -45.39 -6.94 8.31
C THR A 29 -46.07 -5.80 9.05
N ASN A 30 -46.22 -5.93 10.36
CA ASN A 30 -46.62 -4.85 11.27
C ASN A 30 -45.50 -4.48 12.25
N VAL A 31 -44.30 -5.04 12.07
CA VAL A 31 -43.11 -4.81 12.91
C VAL A 31 -42.06 -4.06 12.10
N MET A 32 -41.63 -2.91 12.62
CA MET A 32 -40.46 -2.17 12.14
C MET A 32 -39.36 -2.22 13.20
N TYR A 33 -38.14 -2.53 12.74
CA TYR A 33 -36.95 -2.44 13.55
C TYR A 33 -36.32 -1.06 13.35
N TYR A 34 -35.79 -0.49 14.43
CA TYR A 34 -35.03 0.75 14.39
C TYR A 34 -33.79 0.63 15.26
N GLU A 35 -32.83 1.50 15.00
CA GLU A 35 -31.59 1.61 15.77
C GLU A 35 -31.46 3.04 16.30
N LEU A 36 -30.99 3.17 17.54
CA LEU A 36 -30.64 4.48 18.11
C LEU A 36 -29.19 4.78 17.76
N LEU A 37 -28.98 5.86 17.00
CA LEU A 37 -27.66 6.27 16.53
C LEU A 37 -27.08 7.33 17.45
N ASN A 38 -25.79 7.23 17.74
CA ASN A 38 -25.06 8.24 18.53
C ASN A 38 -24.79 9.53 17.73
N HIS A 39 -24.93 9.47 16.40
CA HIS A 39 -24.69 10.58 15.47
C HIS A 39 -25.90 10.76 14.54
N PRO A 40 -26.12 11.97 13.99
CA PRO A 40 -27.17 12.20 13.00
C PRO A 40 -27.06 11.24 11.81
N ILE A 41 -28.19 10.69 11.36
CA ILE A 41 -28.21 9.74 10.24
C ILE A 41 -27.61 10.32 8.95
N THR A 42 -27.80 11.64 8.72
CA THR A 42 -27.19 12.35 7.59
C THR A 42 -25.67 12.37 7.65
N GLU A 43 -25.08 12.43 8.85
CA GLU A 43 -23.63 12.36 9.02
C GLU A 43 -23.11 10.95 8.73
N ILE A 44 -23.80 9.94 9.24
CA ILE A 44 -23.44 8.54 9.05
C ILE A 44 -23.53 8.15 7.57
N GLU A 45 -24.60 8.54 6.88
CA GLU A 45 -24.78 8.28 5.45
C GLU A 45 -23.82 9.07 4.55
N ALA A 46 -23.37 10.25 5.00
CA ALA A 46 -22.40 11.04 4.28
C ALA A 46 -20.99 10.41 4.30
N LYS A 47 -20.63 9.70 5.39
CA LYS A 47 -19.31 9.10 5.55
C LYS A 47 -19.01 8.11 4.42
N LYS A 48 -17.74 8.09 4.01
CA LYS A 48 -17.18 7.22 2.99
C LYS A 48 -16.19 6.28 3.64
N GLU A 49 -16.28 5.02 3.28
CA GLU A 49 -15.36 3.99 3.74
C GLU A 49 -14.11 3.97 2.85
N LEU A 50 -12.95 3.97 3.51
CA LEU A 50 -11.64 3.84 2.91
C LEU A 50 -10.94 2.63 3.51
N VAL A 51 -10.35 1.80 2.66
CA VAL A 51 -9.39 0.78 3.09
C VAL A 51 -8.01 1.43 3.09
N VAL A 52 -7.35 1.40 4.25
CA VAL A 52 -6.02 1.98 4.45
C VAL A 52 -5.08 0.88 4.91
N HIS A 53 -4.05 0.62 4.13
CA HIS A 53 -2.93 -0.23 4.50
C HIS A 53 -2.04 0.51 5.48
N LEU A 54 -1.48 -0.22 6.42
CA LEU A 54 -0.53 0.29 7.40
C LEU A 54 0.80 -0.44 7.21
N SER A 55 1.88 0.34 7.19
CA SER A 55 3.22 -0.20 7.17
C SER A 55 3.45 -1.13 8.36
N MET A 56 3.89 -2.36 8.07
CA MET A 56 4.26 -3.32 9.09
C MET A 56 5.64 -3.06 9.69
N TYR A 57 6.42 -2.15 9.07
CA TYR A 57 7.76 -1.80 9.49
C TYR A 57 7.78 -0.75 10.59
N ASP A 58 6.67 -0.01 10.76
CA ASP A 58 6.60 1.09 11.71
C ASP A 58 5.98 0.62 13.03
N ALA A 59 6.78 0.70 14.11
CA ALA A 59 6.39 0.25 15.44
C ALA A 59 5.16 0.99 15.99
N CYS A 60 4.88 2.21 15.51
CA CYS A 60 3.69 2.97 15.89
C CYS A 60 2.37 2.28 15.49
N PHE A 61 2.40 1.36 14.52
CA PHE A 61 1.22 0.58 14.13
C PHE A 61 1.20 -0.83 14.75
N ALA A 62 2.12 -1.15 15.66
CA ALA A 62 2.15 -2.41 16.37
C ALA A 62 1.05 -2.48 17.45
N THR A 63 0.14 -3.44 17.33
CA THR A 63 -0.86 -3.75 18.36
C THR A 63 -0.39 -4.93 19.23
N GLU A 64 -0.92 -5.09 20.45
CA GLU A 64 -0.53 -6.17 21.39
C GLU A 64 -0.66 -7.59 20.81
N GLN A 65 -1.54 -7.79 19.82
CA GLN A 65 -1.69 -9.05 19.08
C GLN A 65 -0.51 -9.37 18.13
N ALA A 66 0.43 -8.43 17.98
CA ALA A 66 1.53 -8.51 17.04
C ALA A 66 2.90 -8.23 17.68
N ALA A 67 3.09 -8.62 18.95
CA ALA A 67 4.32 -8.43 19.74
C ALA A 67 5.57 -9.17 19.21
N SER A 68 5.62 -9.49 17.92
CA SER A 68 6.86 -9.80 17.21
C SER A 68 6.80 -9.18 15.81
N PRO A 69 7.83 -8.44 15.38
CA PRO A 69 8.03 -8.09 13.98
C PRO A 69 8.40 -9.36 13.22
N SER A 70 7.42 -10.24 13.06
CA SER A 70 7.58 -11.44 12.25
C SER A 70 7.36 -11.03 10.80
N PRO A 71 8.25 -11.38 9.86
CA PRO A 71 8.09 -11.12 8.42
C PRO A 71 6.88 -11.83 7.78
N VAL A 72 6.06 -12.50 8.60
CA VAL A 72 4.86 -13.28 8.23
C VAL A 72 3.58 -12.59 8.70
N ALA A 73 3.65 -11.38 9.28
CA ALA A 73 2.45 -10.65 9.67
C ALA A 73 1.64 -10.28 8.40
N PRO A 74 0.35 -10.65 8.31
CA PRO A 74 -0.45 -10.34 7.14
C PRO A 74 -0.54 -8.82 6.93
N HIS A 75 -0.71 -8.41 5.68
CA HIS A 75 -1.05 -7.04 5.29
C HIS A 75 -2.05 -6.44 6.29
N ARG A 76 -1.63 -5.40 7.00
CA ARG A 76 -2.50 -4.71 7.94
C ARG A 76 -3.30 -3.69 7.16
N SER A 77 -4.60 -3.89 7.07
CA SER A 77 -5.53 -2.90 6.58
C SER A 77 -6.56 -2.56 7.64
N VAL A 78 -6.95 -1.30 7.66
CA VAL A 78 -8.02 -0.78 8.51
C VAL A 78 -9.06 -0.10 7.64
N GLU A 79 -10.32 -0.24 8.02
CA GLU A 79 -11.42 0.51 7.41
C GLU A 79 -11.59 1.82 8.17
N VAL A 80 -11.43 2.94 7.48
CA VAL A 80 -11.55 4.28 8.03
C VAL A 80 -12.76 4.97 7.41
N LEU A 81 -13.62 5.52 8.27
CA LEU A 81 -14.74 6.34 7.84
C LEU A 81 -14.30 7.81 7.75
N VAL A 82 -14.42 8.39 6.56
CA VAL A 82 -14.06 9.79 6.31
C VAL A 82 -15.25 10.59 5.79
N MET A 83 -15.26 11.89 6.03
CA MET A 83 -16.23 12.77 5.38
C MET A 83 -15.83 13.00 3.91
N PRO A 84 -16.80 13.28 3.01
CA PRO A 84 -16.50 13.58 1.61
C PRO A 84 -15.57 14.79 1.41
N THR A 85 -15.52 15.69 2.40
CA THR A 85 -14.69 16.89 2.44
C THR A 85 -13.30 16.66 3.02
N HIS A 86 -13.04 15.50 3.63
CA HIS A 86 -11.74 15.20 4.21
C HIS A 86 -10.64 15.12 3.14
N LYS A 87 -9.48 15.63 3.51
CA LYS A 87 -8.22 15.54 2.77
C LYS A 87 -7.32 14.50 3.42
N VAL A 88 -6.19 14.24 2.78
CA VAL A 88 -5.17 13.32 3.32
C VAL A 88 -4.72 13.72 4.73
N ARG A 89 -4.54 15.01 5.03
CA ARG A 89 -4.21 15.47 6.39
C ARG A 89 -5.22 15.00 7.45
N ASP A 90 -6.51 15.03 7.11
CA ASP A 90 -7.58 14.66 8.02
C ASP A 90 -7.58 13.14 8.22
N LEU A 91 -7.31 12.38 7.16
CA LEU A 91 -7.07 10.94 7.26
C LEU A 91 -5.89 10.62 8.18
N LEU A 92 -4.75 11.31 8.02
CA LEU A 92 -3.57 11.08 8.86
C LEU A 92 -3.88 11.39 10.33
N ASN A 93 -4.66 12.44 10.62
CA ASN A 93 -5.12 12.74 11.98
C ASN A 93 -6.03 11.65 12.53
N LEU A 94 -7.00 11.16 11.74
CA LEU A 94 -7.85 10.03 12.15
C LEU A 94 -7.03 8.77 12.46
N ILE A 95 -5.97 8.51 11.69
CA ILE A 95 -5.05 7.39 11.96
C ILE A 95 -4.26 7.64 13.25
N ARG A 96 -3.74 8.86 13.50
CA ARG A 96 -3.07 9.18 14.76
C ARG A 96 -3.99 8.96 15.95
N ASP A 97 -5.20 9.50 15.90
CA ASP A 97 -6.19 9.37 16.96
C ASP A 97 -6.58 7.90 17.19
N GLY A 98 -6.83 7.16 16.11
CA GLY A 98 -7.22 5.75 16.17
C GLY A 98 -6.14 4.83 16.78
N PHE A 99 -4.87 5.20 16.66
CA PHE A 99 -3.73 4.47 17.22
C PHE A 99 -3.16 5.12 18.49
N GLY A 100 -3.73 6.22 18.98
CA GLY A 100 -3.24 6.95 20.15
C GLY A 100 -1.82 7.52 19.98
N LEU A 101 -1.46 7.92 18.75
CA LEU A 101 -0.15 8.45 18.42
C LEU A 101 -0.04 9.95 18.79
N PRO A 102 1.14 10.43 19.18
CA PRO A 102 1.40 11.87 19.33
C PRO A 102 1.05 12.66 18.06
N GLU A 103 0.54 13.89 18.22
CA GLU A 103 0.15 14.76 17.10
C GLU A 103 1.32 15.06 16.13
N ASP A 104 2.53 15.12 16.66
CA ASP A 104 3.77 15.34 15.91
C ASP A 104 4.33 14.07 15.26
N THR A 105 3.67 12.92 15.41
CA THR A 105 4.10 11.68 14.75
C THR A 105 4.10 11.91 13.23
N PRO A 106 5.27 11.81 12.58
CA PRO A 106 5.42 12.17 11.18
C PRO A 106 4.94 11.00 10.33
N LEU A 107 3.73 11.11 9.80
CA LEU A 107 3.11 10.11 8.94
C LEU A 107 3.01 10.65 7.52
N ARG A 108 3.08 9.75 6.54
CA ARG A 108 2.75 10.07 5.14
C ARG A 108 1.80 9.04 4.55
N ALA A 109 1.00 9.48 3.59
CA ALA A 109 0.15 8.62 2.78
C ALA A 109 0.78 8.37 1.40
N CYS A 110 0.71 7.13 0.94
CA CYS A 110 1.18 6.69 -0.37
C CYS A 110 0.00 6.09 -1.15
N GLU A 111 -0.08 6.41 -2.45
CA GLU A 111 -1.00 5.73 -3.37
C GLU A 111 -0.37 4.37 -3.70
N VAL A 112 -1.09 3.30 -3.38
CA VAL A 112 -0.68 1.93 -3.67
C VAL A 112 -1.66 1.25 -4.61
N VAL A 113 -1.17 0.26 -5.34
CA VAL A 113 -1.97 -0.62 -6.21
C VAL A 113 -1.54 -2.06 -6.00
N HIS A 114 -2.16 -2.98 -6.74
CA HIS A 114 -1.97 -4.42 -6.61
C HIS A 114 -2.23 -4.88 -5.17
N HIS A 115 -3.36 -4.46 -4.62
CA HIS A 115 -3.79 -4.79 -3.25
C HIS A 115 -2.79 -4.35 -2.18
N GLY A 116 -2.22 -3.17 -2.36
CA GLY A 116 -1.30 -2.57 -1.39
C GLY A 116 0.16 -2.97 -1.53
N THR A 117 0.54 -3.77 -2.55
CA THR A 117 1.91 -4.30 -2.70
C THR A 117 2.86 -3.40 -3.50
N MET A 118 2.34 -2.41 -4.24
CA MET A 118 3.18 -1.55 -5.09
C MET A 118 2.80 -0.08 -4.94
N ILE A 119 3.78 0.75 -4.56
CA ILE A 119 3.58 2.20 -4.45
C ILE A 119 3.65 2.83 -5.84
N ARG A 120 2.74 3.77 -6.11
CA ARG A 120 2.78 4.63 -7.29
C ARG A 120 3.40 5.99 -6.99
N ARG A 121 3.11 6.56 -5.82
CA ARG A 121 3.59 7.89 -5.41
C ARG A 121 3.25 8.18 -3.95
N VAL A 122 3.96 9.15 -3.37
CA VAL A 122 3.55 9.84 -2.15
C VAL A 122 2.40 10.79 -2.47
N ILE A 123 1.39 10.83 -1.59
CA ILE A 123 0.21 11.69 -1.72
C ILE A 123 0.41 12.94 -0.86
N LYS A 124 0.14 14.11 -1.43
CA LYS A 124 0.20 15.37 -0.69
C LYS A 124 -0.94 15.45 0.34
N GLU A 125 -0.65 16.07 1.48
CA GLU A 125 -1.61 16.22 2.58
C GLU A 125 -2.88 17.03 2.22
N ASP A 126 -2.80 17.89 1.21
CA ASP A 126 -3.91 18.71 0.74
C ASP A 126 -4.78 18.04 -0.33
N ALA A 127 -4.41 16.84 -0.78
CA ALA A 127 -5.14 16.07 -1.77
C ALA A 127 -6.47 15.54 -1.24
N GLU A 128 -7.46 15.44 -2.14
CA GLU A 128 -8.78 14.88 -1.84
C GLU A 128 -8.76 13.35 -1.79
N LEU A 129 -9.67 12.79 -0.99
CA LEU A 129 -9.80 11.34 -0.80
C LEU A 129 -10.79 10.67 -1.78
N SER A 130 -11.50 11.45 -2.59
CA SER A 130 -12.57 10.98 -3.50
C SER A 130 -12.16 9.87 -4.47
N ARG A 131 -10.86 9.83 -4.83
CA ARG A 131 -10.28 8.80 -5.70
C ARG A 131 -10.21 7.41 -5.06
N TYR A 132 -10.18 7.33 -3.73
CA TYR A 132 -9.89 6.10 -2.99
C TYR A 132 -11.13 5.48 -2.33
N TRP A 133 -12.29 6.16 -2.39
CA TRP A 133 -13.54 5.64 -1.81
C TRP A 133 -13.88 4.27 -2.38
N LYS A 134 -14.26 3.34 -1.51
CA LYS A 134 -14.59 1.95 -1.87
C LYS A 134 -15.64 1.93 -2.98
N ARG A 135 -15.23 1.54 -4.20
CA ARG A 135 -16.17 1.28 -5.30
C ARG A 135 -16.69 -0.14 -5.10
N THR A 136 -18.01 -0.28 -5.02
CA THR A 136 -18.66 -1.60 -4.96
C THR A 136 -18.24 -2.41 -6.20
N ASN A 137 -17.40 -3.43 -5.99
CA ASN A 137 -17.10 -4.54 -6.91
C ASN A 137 -16.02 -4.36 -8.00
N SER A 138 -14.95 -3.58 -7.80
CA SER A 138 -13.78 -3.71 -8.69
C SER A 138 -12.75 -4.69 -8.11
N SER A 139 -12.65 -5.88 -8.70
CA SER A 139 -11.49 -6.77 -8.54
C SER A 139 -10.28 -6.29 -9.37
N ASP A 140 -10.24 -5.01 -9.75
CA ASP A 140 -9.19 -4.45 -10.57
C ASP A 140 -7.96 -4.21 -9.69
N SER A 141 -6.88 -4.92 -9.98
CA SER A 141 -5.62 -4.81 -9.27
C SER A 141 -4.97 -3.43 -9.45
N ASN A 142 -5.43 -2.62 -10.40
CA ASN A 142 -5.00 -1.23 -10.56
C ASN A 142 -5.84 -0.21 -9.77
N THR A 143 -6.81 -0.66 -8.97
CA THR A 143 -7.59 0.22 -8.09
C THR A 143 -6.65 0.92 -7.12
N PRO A 144 -6.63 2.27 -7.07
CA PRO A 144 -5.78 2.99 -6.14
C PRO A 144 -6.30 2.83 -4.71
N GLU A 145 -5.40 2.43 -3.83
CA GLU A 145 -5.60 2.27 -2.39
C GLU A 145 -4.59 3.15 -1.65
N ILE A 146 -4.72 3.28 -0.33
CA ILE A 146 -3.83 4.12 0.48
C ILE A 146 -2.98 3.24 1.39
N LEU A 147 -1.67 3.49 1.43
CA LEU A 147 -0.77 3.00 2.47
C LEU A 147 -0.34 4.18 3.34
N VAL A 148 -0.39 4.02 4.66
CA VAL A 148 0.18 4.96 5.62
C VAL A 148 1.43 4.35 6.23
N GLU A 149 2.51 5.14 6.22
CA GLU A 149 3.77 4.78 6.87
C GLU A 149 4.30 5.96 7.70
N GLN A 150 5.11 5.64 8.71
CA GLN A 150 5.87 6.63 9.45
C GLN A 150 7.06 7.09 8.61
N ILE A 151 7.28 8.40 8.56
CA ILE A 151 8.45 9.01 7.92
C ILE A 151 9.67 8.71 8.81
N PRO A 152 10.71 8.04 8.29
CA PRO A 152 11.92 7.77 9.05
C PRO A 152 12.58 9.03 9.61
N ALA A 153 13.17 8.92 10.81
CA ALA A 153 13.85 10.04 11.47
C ALA A 153 15.01 10.64 10.65
N TYR A 154 15.71 9.81 9.87
CA TYR A 154 16.80 10.30 8.99
C TYR A 154 16.28 11.25 7.91
N GLU A 155 15.02 11.10 7.48
CA GLU A 155 14.43 11.99 6.49
C GLU A 155 14.15 13.38 7.07
N LEU A 156 13.72 13.44 8.34
CA LEU A 156 13.34 14.65 9.06
C LEU A 156 14.55 15.47 9.50
N ASN A 157 15.59 14.80 10.01
CA ASN A 157 16.80 15.47 10.52
C ASN A 157 17.51 16.27 9.42
N GLU A 158 17.50 15.77 8.20
CA GLU A 158 18.13 16.44 7.05
C GLU A 158 17.27 17.60 6.52
N GLU A 159 15.93 17.51 6.58
CA GLU A 159 15.05 18.67 6.28
C GLU A 159 15.26 19.83 7.29
N ILE A 160 15.48 19.48 8.56
CA ILE A 160 15.83 20.45 9.62
C ILE A 160 17.22 21.04 9.38
N SER A 161 18.20 20.21 9.00
CA SER A 161 19.54 20.70 8.66
C SER A 161 19.51 21.63 7.44
N GLU A 162 18.68 21.34 6.44
CA GLU A 162 18.52 22.13 5.21
C GLU A 162 17.82 23.48 5.44
N THR A 163 16.89 23.53 6.40
CA THR A 163 16.23 24.79 6.78
C THR A 163 17.17 25.70 7.57
N LEU A 164 18.01 25.13 8.44
CA LEU A 164 18.99 25.87 9.25
C LEU A 164 20.23 26.33 8.47
N SER A 165 20.61 25.65 7.38
CA SER A 165 21.77 26.02 6.55
C SER A 165 21.45 27.04 5.45
N SER A 166 20.19 27.50 5.34
CA SER A 166 19.72 28.37 4.26
C SER A 166 20.23 29.82 4.33
N ASP A 167 20.87 30.22 5.43
CA ASP A 167 21.39 31.57 5.60
C ASP A 167 22.81 31.81 5.07
N GLU A 168 23.65 30.78 4.85
CA GLU A 168 25.00 30.99 4.30
C GLU A 168 25.53 29.78 3.50
N LYS A 169 25.30 29.79 2.17
CA LYS A 169 26.23 29.41 1.08
C LYS A 169 25.49 28.84 -0.12
N ASN A 170 25.95 29.27 -1.30
CA ASN A 170 25.49 28.91 -2.63
C ASN A 170 25.89 27.47 -3.03
N GLU A 171 25.76 26.51 -2.12
CA GLU A 171 25.91 25.08 -2.44
C GLU A 171 24.58 24.56 -3.00
N GLU A 172 24.64 24.00 -4.19
CA GLU A 172 23.49 23.43 -4.90
C GLU A 172 22.83 22.37 -4.01
N LYS A 173 21.56 22.58 -3.64
CA LYS A 173 20.83 21.68 -2.75
C LYS A 173 20.80 20.27 -3.34
N PRO A 174 21.09 19.22 -2.55
CA PRO A 174 21.04 17.86 -3.05
C PRO A 174 19.62 17.55 -3.56
N LEU A 175 19.54 17.01 -4.77
CA LEU A 175 18.27 16.54 -5.32
C LEU A 175 17.90 15.21 -4.65
N TRP A 176 16.76 15.20 -3.96
CA TRP A 176 16.23 14.02 -3.29
C TRP A 176 15.21 13.28 -4.17
N PHE A 177 15.33 11.96 -4.19
CA PHE A 177 14.42 11.04 -4.86
C PHE A 177 13.69 10.19 -3.83
N TYR A 178 12.39 10.03 -4.06
CA TYR A 178 11.54 9.10 -3.32
C TYR A 178 11.11 7.99 -4.27
N ARG A 179 11.35 6.74 -3.90
CA ARG A 179 10.91 5.57 -4.68
C ARG A 179 10.26 4.55 -3.76
N GLY A 180 9.22 3.88 -4.25
CA GLY A 180 8.69 2.72 -3.56
C GLY A 180 9.62 1.53 -3.73
N VAL A 181 9.64 0.68 -2.72
CA VAL A 181 10.27 -0.63 -2.70
C VAL A 181 9.17 -1.67 -2.82
N VAL A 182 9.30 -2.60 -3.77
CA VAL A 182 8.34 -3.68 -4.00
C VAL A 182 9.02 -5.03 -3.82
N HIS A 183 8.40 -5.93 -3.06
CA HIS A 183 8.83 -7.31 -2.95
C HIS A 183 8.18 -8.13 -4.06
N PHE A 184 8.91 -9.07 -4.67
CA PHE A 184 8.35 -9.84 -5.76
C PHE A 184 9.00 -11.21 -5.97
N ASN A 185 8.32 -12.05 -6.76
CA ASN A 185 8.89 -13.21 -7.44
C ASN A 185 8.65 -13.11 -8.94
N PHE A 186 9.50 -13.73 -9.76
CA PHE A 186 9.23 -13.82 -11.20
C PHE A 186 8.07 -14.78 -11.50
N GLN A 187 7.16 -14.35 -12.36
CA GLN A 187 6.07 -15.19 -12.86
C GLN A 187 6.58 -16.13 -13.94
N ASN A 188 6.17 -17.41 -13.87
CA ASN A 188 6.35 -18.40 -14.92
C ASN A 188 7.79 -18.48 -15.49
N ASN A 189 8.80 -18.24 -14.65
CA ASN A 189 10.22 -18.17 -15.03
C ASN A 189 10.50 -17.19 -16.19
N SER A 190 9.71 -16.12 -16.29
CA SER A 190 9.80 -15.16 -17.40
C SER A 190 11.00 -14.19 -17.30
N ASN A 191 11.79 -14.25 -16.21
CA ASN A 191 12.88 -13.33 -15.85
C ASN A 191 12.59 -11.85 -16.13
N LYS A 192 11.30 -11.48 -16.17
CA LYS A 192 10.81 -10.18 -16.59
C LYS A 192 9.54 -9.82 -15.88
N TRP A 193 8.49 -10.64 -15.96
CA TRP A 193 7.20 -10.34 -15.33
C TRP A 193 7.20 -10.76 -13.88
N ILE A 194 6.66 -9.92 -13.01
CA ILE A 194 6.71 -10.12 -11.57
C ILE A 194 5.33 -10.34 -10.96
N HIS A 195 5.29 -11.09 -9.86
CA HIS A 195 4.18 -11.15 -8.93
C HIS A 195 4.59 -10.39 -7.67
N PRO A 196 4.06 -9.16 -7.47
CA PRO A 196 4.38 -8.39 -6.28
C PRO A 196 3.71 -9.02 -5.05
N HIS A 197 4.40 -8.99 -3.93
CA HIS A 197 3.93 -9.48 -2.64
C HIS A 197 4.48 -8.59 -1.52
N GLY A 198 4.16 -8.91 -0.27
CA GLY A 198 4.68 -8.20 0.90
C GLY A 198 4.25 -6.74 1.00
N VAL A 199 4.67 -6.08 2.07
CA VAL A 199 4.33 -4.67 2.33
C VAL A 199 5.41 -3.77 1.71
N PRO A 200 5.06 -2.85 0.79
CA PRO A 200 6.03 -1.94 0.22
C PRO A 200 6.35 -0.82 1.20
N CYS A 201 7.44 -0.10 0.96
CA CYS A 201 7.78 1.12 1.69
C CYS A 201 8.41 2.15 0.77
N ILE A 202 8.44 3.42 1.18
CA ILE A 202 9.28 4.42 0.50
C ILE A 202 10.71 4.32 1.00
N VAL A 203 11.65 4.52 0.09
CA VAL A 203 13.04 4.87 0.41
C VAL A 203 13.38 6.22 -0.23
N ARG A 204 14.09 7.05 0.54
CA ARG A 204 14.67 8.31 0.08
C ARG A 204 16.16 8.16 -0.19
N PHE A 205 16.64 8.73 -1.29
CA PHE A 205 18.05 8.77 -1.63
C PHE A 205 18.39 10.00 -2.49
N SER A 206 19.66 10.38 -2.54
CA SER A 206 20.19 11.47 -3.35
C SER A 206 21.11 10.95 -4.46
N GLU A 207 21.55 11.83 -5.35
CA GLU A 207 22.52 11.49 -6.40
C GLU A 207 23.89 11.04 -5.87
N ARG A 208 24.20 11.35 -4.61
CA ARG A 208 25.45 11.01 -3.93
C ARG A 208 25.45 9.61 -3.32
N ASP A 209 24.26 9.01 -3.18
CA ASP A 209 24.14 7.70 -2.59
C ASP A 209 24.62 6.60 -3.54
N THR A 210 25.17 5.55 -2.96
CA THR A 210 25.48 4.31 -3.67
C THR A 210 24.32 3.32 -3.58
N VAL A 211 24.33 2.29 -4.43
CA VAL A 211 23.38 1.16 -4.33
C VAL A 211 23.43 0.54 -2.93
N GLY A 212 24.63 0.41 -2.35
CA GLY A 212 24.80 -0.15 -1.02
C GLY A 212 24.21 0.70 0.10
N ASP A 213 24.34 2.03 0.02
CA ASP A 213 23.69 2.93 0.97
C ASP A 213 22.16 2.77 0.96
N VAL A 214 21.58 2.69 -0.24
CA VAL A 214 20.13 2.51 -0.42
C VAL A 214 19.68 1.13 0.07
N LYS A 215 20.41 0.06 -0.28
CA LYS A 215 20.16 -1.30 0.19
C LYS A 215 20.20 -1.39 1.72
N GLU A 216 21.18 -0.76 2.35
CA GLU A 216 21.33 -0.74 3.80
C GLU A 216 20.18 0.01 4.48
N ARG A 217 19.73 1.15 3.94
CA ARG A 217 18.53 1.85 4.45
C ARG A 217 17.28 0.99 4.37
N ILE A 218 17.08 0.31 3.24
CA ILE A 218 15.95 -0.61 3.04
C ILE A 218 16.02 -1.75 4.07
N ARG A 219 17.17 -2.38 4.21
CA ARG A 219 17.39 -3.48 5.17
C ARG A 219 17.10 -3.04 6.60
N GLN A 220 17.63 -1.88 7.02
CA GLN A 220 17.42 -1.32 8.35
C GLN A 220 15.94 -1.00 8.59
N ARG A 221 15.25 -0.38 7.61
CA ARG A 221 13.81 -0.07 7.70
C ARG A 221 12.98 -1.34 7.88
N MET A 222 13.35 -2.42 7.20
CA MET A 222 12.65 -3.70 7.28
C MET A 222 13.04 -4.55 8.50
N GLY A 223 14.09 -4.18 9.24
CA GLY A 223 14.59 -4.95 10.39
C GLY A 223 15.16 -6.33 10.02
N ILE A 224 15.66 -6.50 8.80
CA ILE A 224 16.14 -7.79 8.28
C ILE A 224 17.64 -7.93 8.56
N SER A 225 18.11 -9.13 8.92
CA SER A 225 19.55 -9.38 9.10
C SER A 225 20.31 -9.29 7.77
N SER A 226 21.60 -8.94 7.83
CA SER A 226 22.49 -8.91 6.65
C SER A 226 22.47 -10.22 5.88
N ASP A 227 22.51 -11.35 6.60
CA ASP A 227 22.67 -12.68 6.00
C ASP A 227 21.43 -13.12 5.21
N ILE A 228 20.24 -12.69 5.63
CA ILE A 228 19.00 -12.94 4.91
C ILE A 228 18.91 -11.99 3.71
N PHE A 229 19.17 -10.70 3.92
CA PHE A 229 19.03 -9.69 2.89
C PHE A 229 20.05 -9.87 1.74
N ALA A 230 21.23 -10.40 2.03
CA ALA A 230 22.25 -10.74 1.02
C ALA A 230 21.80 -11.82 0.03
N GLN A 231 20.77 -12.61 0.36
CA GLN A 231 20.21 -13.63 -0.53
C GLN A 231 19.19 -13.06 -1.54
N TRP A 232 18.78 -11.80 -1.38
CA TRP A 232 17.74 -11.17 -2.19
C TRP A 232 18.36 -10.44 -3.38
N ASN A 233 17.72 -10.54 -4.55
CA ASN A 233 18.20 -9.82 -5.72
C ASN A 233 17.57 -8.43 -5.79
N PHE A 234 18.43 -7.42 -5.92
CA PHE A 234 18.00 -6.05 -6.10
C PHE A 234 17.68 -5.78 -7.57
N ALA A 235 16.58 -5.09 -7.83
CA ALA A 235 16.05 -4.89 -9.18
C ALA A 235 15.49 -3.49 -9.40
N LEU A 236 15.37 -3.10 -10.66
CA LEU A 236 14.53 -1.97 -11.07
C LEU A 236 13.16 -2.49 -11.54
N VAL A 237 12.08 -1.82 -11.13
CA VAL A 237 10.72 -2.25 -11.44
C VAL A 237 9.91 -1.14 -12.10
N LYS A 238 9.23 -1.49 -13.21
CA LYS A 238 8.29 -0.62 -13.93
C LYS A 238 7.19 -1.45 -14.57
N ASP A 239 5.93 -1.07 -14.40
CA ASP A 239 4.76 -1.73 -15.02
C ASP A 239 4.75 -3.27 -14.89
N LEU A 240 4.97 -3.78 -13.67
CA LEU A 240 5.10 -5.22 -13.35
C LEU A 240 6.21 -5.96 -14.10
N LYS A 241 7.20 -5.23 -14.59
CA LYS A 241 8.43 -5.78 -15.15
C LYS A 241 9.60 -5.43 -14.26
N ALA A 242 10.47 -6.40 -14.01
CA ALA A 242 11.71 -6.20 -13.29
C ALA A 242 12.91 -6.56 -14.15
N SER A 243 14.02 -5.88 -13.88
CA SER A 243 15.36 -6.26 -14.32
C SER A 243 16.27 -6.24 -13.10
N THR A 244 16.83 -7.39 -12.75
CA THR A 244 17.78 -7.49 -11.63
C THR A 244 19.08 -6.78 -12.00
N LEU A 245 19.70 -6.08 -11.06
CA LEU A 245 20.95 -5.38 -11.33
C LEU A 245 22.07 -6.35 -11.77
N GLN A 246 22.04 -7.58 -11.27
CA GLN A 246 22.97 -8.63 -11.69
C GLN A 246 22.82 -8.99 -13.17
N ALA A 247 21.58 -9.13 -13.69
CA ALA A 247 21.36 -9.43 -15.10
C ALA A 247 21.70 -8.26 -16.05
N VAL A 248 21.77 -7.04 -15.51
CA VAL A 248 22.26 -5.87 -16.26
C VAL A 248 23.80 -5.87 -16.34
N HIS A 249 24.48 -6.62 -15.46
CA HIS A 249 25.93 -6.61 -15.37
C HIS A 249 26.51 -7.98 -14.96
N ASP A 250 26.52 -8.94 -15.89
CA ASP A 250 27.10 -10.28 -15.65
C ASP A 250 28.60 -10.23 -15.28
N ASP A 251 29.30 -9.13 -15.61
CA ASP A 251 30.74 -8.95 -15.38
C ASP A 251 31.11 -8.10 -14.15
N MET A 252 30.15 -7.57 -13.38
CA MET A 252 30.45 -6.74 -12.20
C MET A 252 30.35 -7.55 -10.92
N ASP A 253 31.42 -7.53 -10.11
CA ASP A 253 31.40 -8.17 -8.81
C ASP A 253 30.46 -7.44 -7.81
N ALA A 254 30.13 -8.12 -6.71
CA ALA A 254 29.19 -7.61 -5.73
C ALA A 254 29.68 -6.31 -5.08
N GLU A 255 30.99 -6.15 -4.82
CA GLU A 255 31.54 -4.96 -4.17
C GLU A 255 31.44 -3.73 -5.08
N ALA A 256 31.71 -3.91 -6.37
CA ALA A 256 31.54 -2.87 -7.38
C ALA A 256 30.06 -2.47 -7.55
N LEU A 257 29.13 -3.42 -7.43
CA LEU A 257 27.70 -3.12 -7.43
C LEU A 257 27.29 -2.29 -6.21
N GLU A 258 27.75 -2.65 -5.01
CA GLU A 258 27.44 -1.89 -3.79
C GLU A 258 27.97 -0.45 -3.87
N ALA A 259 29.16 -0.24 -4.43
CA ALA A 259 29.76 1.07 -4.63
C ALA A 259 29.17 1.88 -5.81
N PHE A 260 28.25 1.29 -6.58
CA PHE A 260 27.74 1.92 -7.80
C PHE A 260 26.86 3.14 -7.47
N PRO A 261 27.08 4.32 -8.09
CA PRO A 261 26.28 5.52 -7.80
C PRO A 261 24.82 5.40 -8.24
N MET A 262 23.88 5.75 -7.37
CA MET A 262 22.44 5.75 -7.67
C MET A 262 22.09 6.69 -8.83
N SER A 263 22.80 7.82 -8.97
CA SER A 263 22.64 8.77 -10.07
C SER A 263 22.90 8.16 -11.45
N ARG A 264 23.75 7.13 -11.51
CA ARG A 264 24.09 6.43 -12.77
C ARG A 264 23.26 5.17 -12.98
N LEU A 265 22.44 4.79 -12.01
CA LEU A 265 21.62 3.57 -12.10
C LEU A 265 20.58 3.67 -13.22
N THR A 266 20.11 4.88 -13.52
CA THR A 266 19.26 5.16 -14.68
C THR A 266 19.98 5.01 -16.01
N GLU A 267 21.30 5.28 -16.06
CA GLU A 267 22.12 5.09 -17.27
C GLU A 267 22.26 3.60 -17.62
N LEU A 268 22.37 2.74 -16.60
CA LEU A 268 22.56 1.29 -16.76
C LEU A 268 21.36 0.58 -17.38
N CYS A 269 20.15 1.10 -17.17
CA CYS A 269 18.93 0.40 -17.58
C CYS A 269 18.30 0.99 -18.84
N GLY A 270 18.96 1.98 -19.47
CA GLY A 270 18.55 2.57 -20.75
C GLY A 270 17.27 3.42 -20.70
N ALA A 271 16.84 3.88 -21.88
CA ALA A 271 15.67 4.75 -22.07
C ALA A 271 14.33 4.16 -21.56
N ASP A 272 14.27 2.85 -21.28
CA ASP A 272 13.10 2.19 -20.72
C ASP A 272 12.79 2.63 -19.27
N PHE A 273 13.75 3.25 -18.56
CA PHE A 273 13.66 3.65 -17.14
C PHE A 273 13.84 5.15 -16.85
N GLU A 274 13.77 6.04 -17.85
CA GLU A 274 13.69 7.51 -17.64
C GLU A 274 12.54 7.93 -16.70
N ASN A 275 11.62 7.00 -16.41
CA ASN A 275 10.57 7.09 -15.40
C ASN A 275 10.60 5.87 -14.47
N LEU A 276 11.74 5.61 -13.79
CA LEU A 276 11.87 4.51 -12.83
C LEU A 276 10.69 4.51 -11.85
N GLY A 277 9.89 3.44 -11.88
CA GLY A 277 8.69 3.31 -11.07
C GLY A 277 9.04 2.99 -9.61
N ASN A 278 9.70 1.86 -9.38
CA ASN A 278 10.04 1.36 -8.04
C ASN A 278 11.38 0.62 -8.04
N LEU A 279 11.96 0.47 -6.85
CA LEU A 279 13.05 -0.46 -6.57
C LEU A 279 12.45 -1.81 -6.18
N GLY A 280 13.07 -2.91 -6.60
CA GLY A 280 12.55 -4.25 -6.41
C GLY A 280 13.46 -5.11 -5.53
N LEU A 281 12.85 -5.95 -4.71
CA LEU A 281 13.48 -7.00 -3.92
C LEU A 281 12.91 -8.34 -4.35
N GLU A 282 13.69 -9.11 -5.09
CA GLU A 282 13.31 -10.46 -5.47
C GLU A 282 13.64 -11.43 -4.35
N HIS A 283 12.60 -12.10 -3.85
CA HIS A 283 12.71 -13.19 -2.88
C HIS A 283 11.39 -13.96 -2.77
N ALA A 284 11.48 -15.19 -2.25
CA ALA A 284 10.31 -16.04 -1.99
C ALA A 284 9.31 -15.31 -1.07
N ASP A 285 8.01 -15.42 -1.39
CA ASP A 285 6.95 -14.92 -0.53
C ASP A 285 6.96 -15.72 0.78
N PRO A 286 7.16 -15.08 1.95
CA PRO A 286 7.15 -15.77 3.24
C PRO A 286 5.74 -16.30 3.60
N THR A 287 4.71 -15.81 2.92
CA THR A 287 3.33 -16.26 3.09
C THR A 287 3.10 -17.52 2.26
N PRO A 288 2.84 -18.69 2.89
CA PRO A 288 2.52 -19.88 2.11
C PRO A 288 1.26 -19.62 1.28
N PRO A 289 1.21 -20.04 0.00
CA PRO A 289 0.01 -19.91 -0.80
C PRO A 289 -1.15 -20.54 0.00
N PRO A 290 -2.36 -19.93 -0.02
CA PRO A 290 -3.50 -20.47 0.68
C PRO A 290 -3.57 -21.96 0.37
N ARG A 291 -3.60 -22.80 1.40
CA ARG A 291 -3.91 -24.21 1.19
C ARG A 291 -5.28 -24.21 0.54
N HIS A 292 -5.31 -24.34 -0.78
CA HIS A 292 -6.54 -24.67 -1.46
C HIS A 292 -6.96 -25.97 -0.79
N HIS A 293 -7.99 -25.89 0.06
CA HIS A 293 -8.87 -27.03 0.21
C HIS A 293 -9.36 -27.27 -1.20
N SER A 294 -8.66 -28.14 -1.91
CA SER A 294 -9.12 -28.70 -3.15
C SER A 294 -10.47 -29.30 -2.80
N ASN A 295 -11.54 -28.58 -3.09
CA ASN A 295 -12.81 -29.20 -3.36
C ASN A 295 -12.53 -30.11 -4.55
N ARG A 296 -12.16 -31.35 -4.21
CA ARG A 296 -11.98 -32.47 -5.12
C ARG A 296 -13.36 -32.73 -5.72
N ARG A 297 -13.72 -31.94 -6.73
CA ARG A 297 -14.86 -32.23 -7.60
C ARG A 297 -14.37 -32.20 -9.03
N LEU A 298 -14.43 -33.41 -9.59
CA LEU A 298 -14.38 -33.77 -10.99
C LEU A 298 -12.97 -33.89 -11.57
N GLU A 299 -12.36 -35.04 -11.28
CA GLU A 299 -11.82 -35.86 -12.37
C GLU A 299 -12.87 -35.91 -13.50
N THR A 300 -12.74 -35.07 -14.51
CA THR A 300 -13.36 -35.32 -15.81
C THR A 300 -12.53 -36.40 -16.51
N GLY A 301 -12.59 -37.61 -15.98
CA GLY A 301 -12.24 -38.82 -16.71
C GLY A 301 -13.33 -39.07 -17.75
N ILE A 302 -12.96 -39.03 -19.02
CA ILE A 302 -13.84 -39.43 -20.11
C ILE A 302 -14.06 -40.94 -20.00
N HIS A 303 -15.27 -41.38 -19.68
CA HIS A 303 -15.66 -42.78 -19.79
C HIS A 303 -16.27 -43.06 -21.16
N ILE A 304 -15.49 -43.73 -22.02
CA ILE A 304 -16.01 -44.33 -23.25
C ILE A 304 -16.73 -45.62 -22.84
N ARG A 305 -18.04 -45.72 -23.11
CA ARG A 305 -18.79 -46.98 -22.95
C ARG A 305 -18.56 -47.84 -24.20
N GLN A 306 -18.08 -49.06 -24.00
CA GLN A 306 -18.09 -50.07 -25.06
C GLN A 306 -19.54 -50.58 -25.25
N SER A 307 -19.92 -50.71 -26.52
CA SER A 307 -21.20 -51.23 -27.01
C SER A 307 -21.48 -52.66 -26.58
#